data_AF-A0A1F7K0R8-F1
#
_entry.id   AF-A0A1F7K0R8-F1
#
_cell.length_a   1.000
_cell.length_b   1.000
_cell.length_c   1.000
_cell.angle_alpha   90.00
_cell.angle_beta   90.00
_cell.angle_gamma   90.00
#
_symmetry.space_group_name_H-M   'P 1'
#
loop_
_entity.id
_entity.type
_entity.pdbx_description
1 polymer ?
#
loop_
_entity_poly.entity_id
_entity_poly.type
_entity_poly.pdbx_seq_one_letter_code
_entity_poly.pdbx_strand_id
1 'polypeptide(L)'
;MKTLSLSETPYQMAISEAVDALEKGQLVIMPTDTVYIIAVDATSNLAVKKLIALKDRPAGKPISVFLSIIDEAEHYVSVSHSQRSMLKTLLPGPYTIVLPSLHKVAAEVESEKGTLGIRIPDYPFTQDLAYVFKKPITATSANLSGDSPHYSIESFVKSLSQRKKKMIDLIIDGGKLPRHKPSTVIDLTIGDIKVLRTGDILPEGTAVLTSHSEGETKKHARDLLHSKSEILTHKPLVILLYGDLGAGKTVYVKGIGEEIGIHDIVSPTYVIYYEYPVNKGAIKNLYHFDLYRLKDKEEFFDLGIDTLLQPGTILCIEWSEKSETIQELLKEKAHVVHVNIWHAGPSKRNIVVREEL
;
A
#
# COMPACT_ATOMS: atom_id res chain seq x y z
N MET A 1 -11.66 29.89 -15.29
CA MET A 1 -10.46 29.55 -14.53
C MET A 1 -9.92 30.80 -13.86
N LYS A 2 -10.24 30.96 -12.56
CA LYS A 2 -9.65 31.96 -11.67
C LYS A 2 -8.33 31.39 -11.12
N THR A 3 -7.29 32.20 -10.97
CA THR A 3 -6.03 31.79 -10.35
C THR A 3 -5.74 32.68 -9.15
N LEU A 4 -5.44 32.08 -8.01
CA LEU A 4 -5.03 32.75 -6.78
C LEU A 4 -3.59 32.33 -6.45
N SER A 5 -2.65 33.26 -6.49
CA SER A 5 -1.28 33.01 -6.07
C SER A 5 -1.15 33.11 -4.56
N LEU A 6 -0.57 32.11 -3.90
CA LEU A 6 -0.33 32.12 -2.45
C LEU A 6 0.71 33.16 -2.02
N SER A 7 1.50 33.70 -2.96
CA SER A 7 2.45 34.79 -2.67
C SER A 7 1.82 36.18 -2.76
N GLU A 8 0.65 36.31 -3.39
CA GLU A 8 0.01 37.61 -3.69
C GLU A 8 -1.38 37.75 -3.07
N THR A 9 -2.04 36.63 -2.80
CA THR A 9 -3.40 36.58 -2.25
C THR A 9 -3.32 36.42 -0.73
N PRO A 10 -4.10 37.18 0.06
CA PRO A 10 -4.21 36.92 1.50
C PRO A 10 -4.58 35.46 1.76
N TYR A 11 -3.78 34.78 2.59
CA TYR A 11 -3.88 33.34 2.78
C TYR A 11 -5.30 32.86 3.12
N GLN A 12 -6.00 33.56 4.03
CA GLN A 12 -7.36 33.22 4.41
C GLN A 12 -8.39 33.43 3.31
N MET A 13 -8.16 34.39 2.41
CA MET A 13 -8.99 34.57 1.23
C MET A 13 -8.82 33.39 0.26
N ALA A 14 -7.59 32.91 0.07
CA ALA A 14 -7.33 31.73 -0.77
C ALA A 14 -7.99 30.47 -0.21
N ILE A 15 -7.96 30.26 1.11
CA ILE A 15 -8.67 29.16 1.78
C ILE A 15 -10.19 29.29 1.58
N SER A 16 -10.78 30.45 1.90
CA SER A 16 -12.22 30.66 1.77
C SER A 16 -12.72 30.43 0.35
N GLU A 17 -12.00 30.93 -0.66
CA GLU A 17 -12.36 30.76 -2.07
C GLU A 17 -12.25 29.29 -2.53
N ALA A 18 -11.26 28.55 -2.02
CA ALA A 18 -11.12 27.13 -2.30
C ALA A 18 -12.24 26.29 -1.65
N VAL A 19 -12.61 26.60 -0.40
CA VAL A 19 -13.75 25.97 0.31
C VAL A 19 -15.03 26.20 -0.48
N ASP A 20 -15.34 27.46 -0.80
CA ASP A 20 -16.51 27.86 -1.59
C ASP A 20 -16.60 27.11 -2.91
N ALA A 21 -15.47 26.97 -3.62
CA ALA A 21 -15.42 26.25 -4.88
C ALA A 21 -15.73 24.75 -4.68
N LEU A 22 -15.10 24.11 -3.70
CA LEU A 22 -15.32 22.69 -3.41
C LEU A 22 -16.78 22.42 -2.99
N GLU A 23 -17.38 23.28 -2.15
CA GLU A 23 -18.79 23.19 -1.75
C GLU A 23 -19.75 23.31 -2.94
N LYS A 24 -19.41 24.14 -3.94
CA LYS A 24 -20.16 24.28 -5.20
C LYS A 24 -19.90 23.11 -6.18
N GLY A 25 -19.13 22.10 -5.78
CA GLY A 25 -18.77 20.95 -6.63
C GLY A 25 -17.91 21.34 -7.83
N GLN A 26 -17.07 22.36 -7.66
CA GLN A 26 -16.15 22.87 -8.68
C GLN A 26 -14.80 22.15 -8.65
N LEU A 27 -14.08 22.20 -9.78
CA LEU A 27 -12.75 21.63 -9.94
C LEU A 27 -11.68 22.64 -9.51
N VAL A 28 -10.93 22.29 -8.48
CA VAL A 28 -9.85 23.11 -7.94
C VAL A 28 -8.51 22.45 -8.25
N ILE A 29 -7.54 23.21 -8.74
CA ILE A 29 -6.14 22.79 -8.81
C ILE A 29 -5.43 23.38 -7.61
N MET A 30 -4.68 22.56 -6.85
CA MET A 30 -4.03 23.04 -5.64
C MET A 30 -2.67 22.36 -5.40
N PRO A 31 -1.73 23.04 -4.71
CA PRO A 31 -0.43 22.48 -4.36
C PRO A 31 -0.54 21.46 -3.22
N THR A 32 0.46 20.59 -3.13
CA THR A 32 0.69 19.67 -1.99
C THR A 32 2.19 19.58 -1.72
N ASP A 33 2.56 18.79 -0.70
CA ASP A 33 3.93 18.40 -0.34
C ASP A 33 4.67 17.59 -1.43
N THR A 34 3.95 17.10 -2.43
CA THR A 34 4.50 16.21 -3.47
C THR A 34 4.33 16.80 -4.87
N VAL A 35 3.10 17.07 -5.29
CA VAL A 35 2.75 17.52 -6.65
C VAL A 35 1.52 18.43 -6.64
N TYR A 36 1.24 19.14 -7.72
CA TYR A 36 -0.10 19.72 -7.88
C TYR A 36 -1.14 18.61 -8.05
N ILE A 37 -2.34 18.83 -7.52
CA ILE A 37 -3.47 17.88 -7.61
C ILE A 37 -4.70 18.52 -8.26
N ILE A 38 -5.61 17.67 -8.72
CA ILE A 38 -6.99 18.07 -9.06
C ILE A 38 -7.88 17.64 -7.89
N ALA A 39 -8.51 18.63 -7.26
CA ALA A 39 -9.32 18.52 -6.06
C ALA A 39 -10.80 18.77 -6.39
N VAL A 40 -11.66 17.89 -5.89
CA VAL A 40 -13.11 18.05 -5.79
C VAL A 40 -13.59 17.45 -4.45
N ASP A 41 -14.81 17.80 -4.04
CA ASP A 41 -15.51 17.10 -2.95
C ASP A 41 -15.66 15.60 -3.31
N ALA A 42 -14.97 14.72 -2.58
CA ALA A 42 -14.99 13.28 -2.82
C ALA A 42 -16.33 12.64 -2.44
N THR A 43 -17.20 13.32 -1.70
CA THR A 43 -18.56 12.88 -1.39
C THR A 43 -19.59 13.24 -2.48
N SER A 44 -19.20 14.10 -3.43
CA SER A 44 -20.08 14.58 -4.49
C SER A 44 -19.90 13.78 -5.79
N ASN A 45 -20.89 12.93 -6.11
CA ASN A 45 -20.94 12.18 -7.37
C ASN A 45 -20.80 13.08 -8.61
N LEU A 46 -21.40 14.28 -8.58
CA LEU A 46 -21.31 15.23 -9.68
C LEU A 46 -19.89 15.80 -9.83
N ALA A 47 -19.24 16.15 -8.73
CA ALA A 47 -17.90 16.71 -8.76
C ALA A 47 -16.85 15.65 -9.17
N VAL A 48 -16.98 14.43 -8.65
CA VAL A 48 -16.12 13.29 -9.02
C VAL A 48 -16.26 12.92 -10.50
N LYS A 49 -17.47 12.97 -11.07
CA LYS A 49 -17.66 12.78 -12.52
C LYS A 49 -16.94 13.85 -13.35
N LYS A 50 -16.94 15.12 -12.90
CA LYS A 50 -16.16 16.19 -13.57
C LYS A 50 -14.65 15.89 -13.52
N LEU A 51 -14.14 15.43 -12.38
CA LEU A 51 -12.75 15.02 -12.21
C LEU A 51 -12.36 13.90 -13.18
N ILE A 52 -13.17 12.84 -13.25
CA ILE A 52 -12.91 11.68 -14.13
C ILE A 52 -12.90 12.12 -15.59
N ALA A 53 -13.87 12.95 -15.99
CA ALA A 53 -13.93 13.51 -17.34
C ALA A 53 -12.74 14.42 -17.68
N LEU A 54 -12.17 15.13 -16.71
CA LEU A 54 -10.97 15.95 -16.94
C LEU A 54 -9.73 15.08 -17.18
N LYS A 55 -9.59 14.00 -16.38
CA LYS A 55 -8.39 13.14 -16.40
C LYS A 55 -8.38 12.10 -17.53
N ASP A 56 -9.50 11.91 -18.24
CA ASP A 56 -9.71 10.76 -19.14
C ASP A 56 -9.35 9.44 -18.42
N ARG A 57 -9.78 9.32 -17.16
CA ARG A 57 -9.38 8.20 -16.30
C ARG A 57 -10.18 6.94 -16.69
N PRO A 58 -9.54 5.78 -16.87
CA PRO A 58 -10.25 4.52 -17.00
C PRO A 58 -11.14 4.26 -15.78
N ALA A 59 -12.32 3.69 -16.01
CA ALA A 59 -13.20 3.22 -14.94
C ALA A 59 -12.48 2.16 -14.07
N GLY A 60 -12.85 2.09 -12.79
CA GLY A 60 -12.34 1.08 -11.84
C GLY A 60 -11.01 1.42 -11.16
N LYS A 61 -10.28 2.46 -11.59
CA LYS A 61 -9.02 2.85 -10.93
C LYS A 61 -9.28 3.78 -9.73
N PRO A 62 -9.11 3.33 -8.47
CA PRO A 62 -9.48 4.09 -7.28
C PRO A 62 -8.72 5.42 -7.17
N ILE A 63 -9.34 6.38 -6.49
CA ILE A 63 -8.80 7.72 -6.23
C ILE A 63 -8.62 7.85 -4.71
N SER A 64 -7.41 8.18 -4.26
CA SER A 64 -7.21 8.49 -2.85
C SER A 64 -7.88 9.80 -2.46
N VAL A 65 -8.11 10.02 -1.17
CA VAL A 65 -8.66 11.26 -0.61
C VAL A 65 -7.71 11.89 0.39
N PHE A 66 -7.75 13.21 0.47
CA PHE A 66 -7.15 14.01 1.52
C PHE A 66 -8.15 14.25 2.64
N LEU A 67 -7.64 14.16 3.86
CA LEU A 67 -8.33 14.45 5.11
C LEU A 67 -7.45 15.35 5.96
N SER A 68 -8.03 16.01 6.95
CA SER A 68 -7.26 16.92 7.81
C SER A 68 -6.58 16.18 8.97
N ILE A 69 -7.27 15.22 9.57
CA ILE A 69 -6.82 14.46 10.75
C ILE A 69 -7.29 13.00 10.72
N ILE A 70 -6.65 12.15 11.53
CA ILE A 70 -6.96 10.72 11.62
C ILE A 70 -8.39 10.49 12.13
N ASP A 71 -8.87 11.28 13.08
CA ASP A 71 -10.22 11.12 13.65
C ASP A 71 -11.33 11.36 12.59
N GLU A 72 -11.08 12.24 11.61
CA GLU A 72 -11.96 12.39 10.46
C GLU A 72 -11.90 11.18 9.54
N ALA A 73 -10.74 10.53 9.39
CA ALA A 73 -10.58 9.35 8.56
C ALA A 73 -11.46 8.19 9.01
N GLU A 74 -11.63 7.99 10.31
CA GLU A 74 -12.49 6.95 10.89
C GLU A 74 -13.98 7.12 10.50
N HIS A 75 -14.39 8.29 9.98
CA HIS A 75 -15.72 8.47 9.42
C HIS A 75 -15.88 7.82 8.03
N TYR A 76 -14.78 7.64 7.29
CA TYR A 76 -14.75 7.17 5.90
C TYR A 76 -14.12 5.78 5.75
N VAL A 77 -13.28 5.35 6.69
CA VAL A 77 -12.63 4.03 6.69
C VAL A 77 -12.75 3.34 8.04
N SER A 78 -12.76 2.01 8.03
CA SER A 78 -12.67 1.19 9.24
C SER A 78 -11.22 1.14 9.72
N VAL A 79 -10.99 1.42 11.00
CA VAL A 79 -9.67 1.44 11.64
C VAL A 79 -9.70 0.65 12.94
N SER A 80 -8.88 -0.40 13.03
CA SER A 80 -8.65 -1.16 14.26
C SER A 80 -7.66 -0.44 15.20
N HIS A 81 -7.58 -0.91 16.45
CA HIS A 81 -6.67 -0.34 17.45
C HIS A 81 -5.19 -0.40 17.01
N SER A 82 -4.74 -1.49 16.40
CA SER A 82 -3.36 -1.64 15.90
C SER A 82 -3.09 -0.71 14.72
N GLN A 83 -4.01 -0.65 13.75
CA GLN A 83 -3.91 0.27 12.60
C GLN A 83 -3.87 1.73 13.02
N ARG A 84 -4.62 2.13 14.06
CA ARG A 84 -4.65 3.52 14.54
C ARG A 84 -3.28 3.99 15.04
N SER A 85 -2.52 3.14 15.73
CA SER A 85 -1.15 3.44 16.13
C SER A 85 -0.24 3.63 14.91
N MET A 86 -0.40 2.80 13.88
CA MET A 86 0.38 2.91 12.64
C MET A 86 0.03 4.18 11.85
N LEU A 87 -1.25 4.56 11.81
CA LEU A 87 -1.68 5.81 11.18
C LEU A 87 -1.01 7.02 11.83
N LYS A 88 -0.89 7.05 13.17
CA LYS A 88 -0.21 8.15 13.89
C LYS A 88 1.29 8.25 13.58
N THR A 89 1.93 7.13 13.24
CA THR A 89 3.35 7.12 12.85
C THR A 89 3.55 7.51 11.39
N LEU A 90 2.58 7.19 10.52
CA LEU A 90 2.68 7.41 9.07
C LEU A 90 2.06 8.74 8.62
N LEU A 91 1.09 9.29 9.35
CA LEU A 91 0.33 10.48 8.95
C LEU A 91 0.40 11.54 10.05
N PRO A 92 0.53 12.84 9.70
CA PRO A 92 0.65 13.39 8.35
C PRO A 92 1.98 13.03 7.67
N GLY A 93 1.98 12.97 6.33
CA GLY A 93 3.21 12.67 5.59
C GLY A 93 3.04 12.16 4.15
N PRO A 94 4.13 11.67 3.55
CA PRO A 94 4.19 11.24 2.15
C PRO A 94 3.61 9.83 1.93
N TYR A 95 2.57 9.46 2.69
CA TYR A 95 1.96 8.14 2.64
C TYR A 95 0.49 8.22 2.23
N THR A 96 0.06 7.25 1.44
CA THR A 96 -1.35 6.98 1.16
C THR A 96 -1.69 5.62 1.77
N ILE A 97 -2.63 5.59 2.71
CA ILE A 97 -2.99 4.39 3.45
C ILE A 97 -4.30 3.84 2.91
N VAL A 98 -4.32 2.61 2.44
CA VAL A 98 -5.51 1.91 1.95
C VAL A 98 -6.10 1.09 3.09
N LEU A 99 -7.37 1.35 3.38
CA LEU A 99 -8.13 0.71 4.45
C LEU A 99 -9.52 0.30 3.93
N PRO A 100 -10.26 -0.58 4.63
CA PRO A 100 -11.64 -0.90 4.29
C PRO A 100 -12.50 0.36 4.33
N SER A 101 -13.27 0.61 3.26
CA SER A 101 -14.11 1.79 3.17
C SER A 101 -15.41 1.61 3.96
N LEU A 102 -15.96 2.73 4.43
CA LEU A 102 -17.31 2.81 5.01
C LEU A 102 -18.35 3.30 4.00
N HIS A 103 -18.00 3.37 2.70
CA HIS A 103 -18.93 3.72 1.60
C HIS A 103 -19.58 5.10 1.74
N LYS A 104 -18.84 6.08 2.27
CA LYS A 104 -19.30 7.47 2.47
C LYS A 104 -18.74 8.48 1.46
N VAL A 105 -17.99 8.00 0.47
CA VAL A 105 -17.52 8.80 -0.67
C VAL A 105 -18.24 8.36 -1.95
N ALA A 106 -18.10 9.12 -3.03
CA ALA A 106 -18.62 8.72 -4.33
C ALA A 106 -18.03 7.37 -4.76
N ALA A 107 -18.86 6.50 -5.35
CA ALA A 107 -18.46 5.12 -5.68
C ALA A 107 -17.23 5.06 -6.60
N GLU A 108 -17.06 6.02 -7.51
CA GLU A 108 -15.92 6.06 -8.43
C GLU A 108 -14.59 6.46 -7.75
N VAL A 109 -14.62 6.89 -6.49
CA VAL A 109 -13.43 7.16 -5.68
C VAL A 109 -12.88 5.87 -5.08
N GLU A 110 -13.77 4.94 -4.71
CA GLU A 110 -13.41 3.69 -4.04
C GLU A 110 -12.82 2.66 -4.98
N SER A 111 -12.15 1.66 -4.43
CA SER A 111 -11.74 0.49 -5.19
C SER A 111 -12.91 -0.47 -5.35
N GLU A 112 -12.87 -1.30 -6.40
CA GLU A 112 -13.84 -2.39 -6.61
C GLU A 112 -13.84 -3.42 -5.47
N LYS A 113 -12.80 -3.42 -4.62
CA LYS A 113 -12.68 -4.28 -3.44
C LYS A 113 -13.28 -3.64 -2.18
N GLY A 114 -13.95 -2.49 -2.30
CA GLY A 114 -14.53 -1.78 -1.16
C GLY A 114 -13.49 -1.14 -0.24
N THR A 115 -12.36 -0.69 -0.79
CA THR A 115 -11.29 -0.04 -0.03
C THR A 115 -11.11 1.42 -0.46
N LEU A 116 -10.62 2.24 0.46
CA LEU A 116 -10.37 3.66 0.24
C LEU A 116 -8.93 4.02 0.64
N GLY A 117 -8.24 4.74 -0.26
CA GLY A 117 -6.93 5.30 0.03
C GLY A 117 -7.06 6.66 0.71
N ILE A 118 -6.63 6.79 1.97
CA ILE A 118 -6.59 8.06 2.69
C ILE A 118 -5.17 8.64 2.72
N ARG A 119 -5.06 9.96 2.78
CA ARG A 119 -3.79 10.66 2.97
C ARG A 119 -4.02 11.94 3.77
N ILE A 120 -3.11 12.25 4.67
CA ILE A 120 -3.05 13.54 5.36
C ILE A 120 -1.72 14.18 4.92
N PRO A 121 -1.75 15.05 3.90
CA PRO A 121 -0.52 15.62 3.32
C PRO A 121 0.14 16.59 4.28
N ASP A 122 1.47 16.68 4.24
CA ASP A 122 2.25 17.63 5.06
C ASP A 122 2.52 18.94 4.31
N TYR A 123 1.44 19.65 3.97
CA TYR A 123 1.51 20.94 3.27
C TYR A 123 0.52 21.93 3.89
N PRO A 124 0.97 23.08 4.42
CA PRO A 124 0.14 23.98 5.22
C PRO A 124 -1.20 24.34 4.57
N PHE A 125 -1.17 24.78 3.31
CA PHE A 125 -2.40 25.15 2.60
C PHE A 125 -3.38 23.99 2.44
N THR A 126 -2.87 22.79 2.15
CA THR A 126 -3.71 21.61 1.95
C THR A 126 -4.33 21.13 3.26
N GLN A 127 -3.57 21.18 4.35
CA GLN A 127 -4.04 20.84 5.69
C GLN A 127 -5.11 21.82 6.16
N ASP A 128 -4.84 23.12 6.06
CA ASP A 128 -5.79 24.17 6.45
C ASP A 128 -7.06 24.10 5.62
N LEU A 129 -6.94 23.87 4.30
CA LEU A 129 -8.11 23.72 3.43
C LEU A 129 -8.94 22.51 3.83
N ALA A 130 -8.31 21.34 4.04
CA ALA A 130 -9.01 20.13 4.45
C ALA A 130 -9.70 20.32 5.81
N TYR A 131 -9.04 21.00 6.75
CA TYR A 131 -9.56 21.28 8.09
C TYR A 131 -10.80 22.20 8.05
N VAL A 132 -10.77 23.24 7.22
CA VAL A 132 -11.91 24.16 7.08
C VAL A 132 -13.05 23.52 6.27
N PHE A 133 -12.73 22.75 5.23
CA PHE A 133 -13.72 22.10 4.37
C PHE A 133 -14.47 20.93 5.04
N LYS A 134 -13.84 20.23 6.00
CA LYS A 134 -14.45 19.16 6.82
C LYS A 134 -15.03 17.97 6.06
N LYS A 135 -14.59 17.78 4.81
CA LYS A 135 -14.97 16.68 3.94
C LYS A 135 -13.74 16.18 3.17
N PRO A 136 -13.74 14.91 2.71
CA PRO A 136 -12.64 14.36 1.95
C PRO A 136 -12.51 15.08 0.61
N ILE A 137 -11.29 15.49 0.29
CA ILE A 137 -10.94 16.12 -0.98
C ILE A 137 -10.23 15.08 -1.85
N THR A 138 -10.55 14.95 -3.13
CA THR A 138 -9.84 13.98 -3.98
C THR A 138 -8.35 14.29 -4.09
N ALA A 139 -7.50 13.26 -3.97
CA ALA A 139 -6.05 13.35 -3.93
C ALA A 139 -5.41 12.69 -5.16
N THR A 140 -5.63 13.25 -6.35
CA THR A 140 -5.01 12.75 -7.58
C THR A 140 -4.16 13.83 -8.25
N SER A 141 -2.97 13.46 -8.71
CA SER A 141 -2.04 14.37 -9.39
C SER A 141 -2.71 15.13 -10.53
N ALA A 142 -2.34 16.40 -10.69
CA ALA A 142 -2.77 17.28 -11.75
C ALA A 142 -2.00 16.98 -13.04
N ASN A 143 -2.29 15.84 -13.63
CA ASN A 143 -1.78 15.36 -14.91
C ASN A 143 -2.91 14.64 -15.66
N LEU A 144 -2.76 14.51 -16.98
CA LEU A 144 -3.59 13.58 -17.73
C LEU A 144 -3.20 12.14 -17.36
N SER A 145 -4.12 11.18 -17.54
CA SER A 145 -3.85 9.80 -17.17
C SER A 145 -2.63 9.26 -17.93
N GLY A 146 -1.58 8.89 -17.19
CA GLY A 146 -0.33 8.33 -17.75
C GLY A 146 0.82 9.33 -17.88
N ASP A 147 0.56 10.64 -17.79
CA ASP A 147 1.60 11.66 -17.95
C ASP A 147 2.45 11.86 -16.68
N SER A 148 3.60 12.52 -16.82
CA SER A 148 4.40 12.94 -15.67
C SER A 148 3.65 13.96 -14.78
N PRO A 149 3.80 13.94 -13.44
CA PRO A 149 3.22 14.96 -12.57
C PRO A 149 3.79 16.35 -12.84
N HIS A 150 3.00 17.37 -12.54
CA HIS A 150 3.35 18.78 -12.71
C HIS A 150 3.73 19.46 -11.39
N TYR A 151 4.78 20.28 -11.43
CA TYR A 151 5.35 20.98 -10.27
C TYR A 151 5.27 22.51 -10.40
N SER A 152 4.62 23.01 -11.46
CA SER A 152 4.26 24.42 -11.63
C SER A 152 2.96 24.52 -12.41
N ILE A 153 2.15 25.54 -12.11
CA ILE A 153 0.90 25.81 -12.82
C ILE A 153 1.15 26.05 -14.31
N GLU A 154 2.23 26.75 -14.66
CA GLU A 154 2.60 26.99 -16.05
C GLU A 154 2.76 25.67 -16.84
N SER A 155 3.49 24.70 -16.28
CA SER A 155 3.70 23.40 -16.94
C SER A 155 2.39 22.62 -17.10
N PHE A 156 1.51 22.69 -16.10
CA PHE A 156 0.22 22.02 -16.10
C PHE A 156 -0.74 22.65 -17.11
N VAL A 157 -0.90 23.96 -17.10
CA VAL A 157 -1.79 24.66 -18.03
C VAL A 157 -1.32 24.50 -19.48
N LYS A 158 0.00 24.39 -19.74
CA LYS A 158 0.54 24.11 -21.07
C LYS A 158 0.17 22.72 -21.61
N SER A 159 0.01 21.71 -20.75
CA SER A 159 -0.34 20.35 -21.18
C SER A 159 -1.84 20.16 -21.48
N LEU A 160 -2.69 21.10 -21.08
CA LEU A 160 -4.15 20.98 -21.25
C LEU A 160 -4.67 21.55 -22.58
N SER A 161 -5.66 20.89 -23.16
CA SER A 161 -6.46 21.43 -24.26
C SER A 161 -7.37 22.57 -23.80
N GLN A 162 -7.82 23.43 -24.73
CA GLN A 162 -8.73 24.53 -24.40
C GLN A 162 -10.04 24.05 -23.77
N ARG A 163 -10.55 22.89 -24.18
CA ARG A 163 -11.73 22.27 -23.56
C ARG A 163 -11.49 21.95 -22.08
N LYS A 164 -10.34 21.36 -21.75
CA LYS A 164 -9.99 20.99 -20.38
C LYS A 164 -9.71 22.20 -19.49
N LYS A 165 -9.08 23.25 -20.04
CA LYS A 165 -8.89 24.54 -19.32
C LYS A 165 -10.22 25.14 -18.86
N LYS A 166 -11.28 25.05 -19.68
CA LYS A 166 -12.62 25.55 -19.33
C LYS A 166 -13.32 24.75 -18.23
N MET A 167 -12.90 23.51 -17.98
CA MET A 167 -13.45 22.69 -16.90
C MET A 167 -12.85 23.04 -15.53
N ILE A 168 -11.74 23.78 -15.49
CA ILE A 168 -11.08 24.18 -14.25
C ILE A 168 -11.68 25.51 -13.77
N ASP A 169 -12.25 25.48 -12.58
CA ASP A 169 -12.90 26.63 -11.97
C ASP A 169 -11.87 27.52 -11.27
N LEU A 170 -11.02 26.91 -10.43
CA LEU A 170 -10.05 27.60 -9.58
C LEU A 170 -8.68 26.93 -9.63
N ILE A 171 -7.62 27.75 -9.64
CA ILE A 171 -6.25 27.33 -9.43
C ILE A 171 -5.70 28.07 -8.21
N ILE A 172 -5.18 27.32 -7.25
CA ILE A 172 -4.30 27.82 -6.20
C ILE A 172 -2.86 27.61 -6.67
N ASP A 173 -2.13 28.71 -6.88
CA ASP A 173 -0.74 28.67 -7.31
C ASP A 173 0.19 28.82 -6.10
N GLY A 174 0.85 27.73 -5.73
CA GLY A 174 1.88 27.67 -4.69
C GLY A 174 3.30 27.86 -5.24
N GLY A 175 3.44 28.32 -6.49
CA GLY A 175 4.72 28.47 -7.17
C GLY A 175 5.29 27.14 -7.65
N LYS A 176 6.62 27.03 -7.61
CA LYS A 176 7.36 25.83 -8.05
C LYS A 176 7.52 24.86 -6.88
N LEU A 177 6.87 23.71 -6.97
CA LEU A 177 6.95 22.67 -5.95
C LEU A 177 8.27 21.87 -6.04
N PRO A 178 8.77 21.32 -4.92
CA PRO A 178 9.88 20.37 -4.92
C PRO A 178 9.55 19.12 -5.75
N ARG A 179 10.56 18.53 -6.40
CA ARG A 179 10.38 17.31 -7.21
C ARG A 179 10.48 16.05 -6.35
N HIS A 180 9.38 15.71 -5.67
CA HIS A 180 9.25 14.44 -4.95
C HIS A 180 8.52 13.39 -5.78
N LYS A 181 8.83 12.11 -5.57
CA LYS A 181 7.97 11.03 -6.07
C LYS A 181 6.59 11.13 -5.42
N PRO A 182 5.54 10.63 -6.09
CA PRO A 182 4.24 10.42 -5.46
C PRO A 182 4.37 9.60 -4.17
N SER A 183 3.41 9.78 -3.25
CA SER A 183 3.37 9.11 -1.95
C SER A 183 3.60 7.59 -2.01
N THR A 184 4.21 7.04 -0.97
CA THR A 184 4.23 5.59 -0.75
C THR A 184 2.81 5.12 -0.45
N VAL A 185 2.30 4.17 -1.23
CA VAL A 185 0.95 3.61 -1.02
C VAL A 185 1.10 2.34 -0.21
N ILE A 186 0.47 2.32 0.96
CA ILE A 186 0.49 1.23 1.93
C ILE A 186 -0.93 0.71 2.07
N ASP A 187 -1.13 -0.58 1.85
CA ASP A 187 -2.36 -1.28 2.15
C ASP A 187 -2.26 -1.87 3.56
N LEU A 188 -3.22 -1.49 4.41
CA LEU A 188 -3.38 -1.96 5.78
C LEU A 188 -4.63 -2.81 5.97
N THR A 189 -5.32 -3.21 4.89
CA THR A 189 -6.64 -3.87 4.98
C THR A 189 -6.63 -5.20 5.74
N ILE A 190 -5.48 -5.88 5.77
CA ILE A 190 -5.29 -7.22 6.36
C ILE A 190 -4.45 -7.19 7.64
N GLY A 191 -4.43 -6.06 8.36
CA GLY A 191 -3.67 -5.88 9.61
C GLY A 191 -2.17 -5.60 9.43
N ASP A 192 -1.56 -6.04 8.33
CA ASP A 192 -0.15 -5.83 8.00
C ASP A 192 0.12 -4.69 6.99
N ILE A 193 1.35 -4.16 7.00
CA ILE A 193 1.83 -3.21 5.97
C ILE A 193 2.14 -3.97 4.69
N LYS A 194 1.35 -3.73 3.65
CA LYS A 194 1.68 -4.11 2.27
C LYS A 194 1.97 -2.88 1.43
N VAL A 195 3.20 -2.73 0.95
CA VAL A 195 3.56 -1.58 0.08
C VAL A 195 3.10 -1.84 -1.35
N LEU A 196 2.08 -1.11 -1.81
CA LEU A 196 1.56 -1.18 -3.18
C LEU A 196 2.31 -0.28 -4.17
N ARG A 197 2.89 0.82 -3.67
CA ARG A 197 3.72 1.74 -4.47
C ARG A 197 4.79 2.36 -3.58
N THR A 198 6.02 2.42 -4.07
CA THR A 198 7.13 3.07 -3.36
C THR A 198 7.25 4.55 -3.76
N GLY A 199 7.18 5.45 -2.78
CA GLY A 199 7.53 6.86 -2.91
C GLY A 199 9.00 7.12 -2.53
N ASP A 200 9.30 8.33 -2.06
CA ASP A 200 10.66 8.68 -1.62
C ASP A 200 10.98 8.17 -0.20
N ILE A 201 9.96 8.00 0.64
CA ILE A 201 10.11 7.62 2.05
C ILE A 201 9.35 6.32 2.32
N LEU A 202 10.03 5.35 2.93
CA LEU A 202 9.46 4.09 3.41
C LEU A 202 9.21 4.19 4.93
N PRO A 203 8.27 3.40 5.49
CA PRO A 203 8.08 3.36 6.94
C PRO A 203 9.36 2.93 7.68
N GLU A 204 9.65 3.52 8.83
CA GLU A 204 10.73 3.06 9.72
C GLU A 204 10.58 1.56 10.05
N GLY A 205 11.70 0.85 10.20
CA GLY A 205 11.73 -0.60 10.38
C GLY A 205 11.53 -1.43 9.10
N THR A 206 11.37 -0.79 7.94
CA THR A 206 11.25 -1.49 6.64
C THR A 206 12.62 -1.58 5.96
N ALA A 207 13.37 -2.66 6.21
CA ALA A 207 14.53 -2.98 5.37
C ALA A 207 14.03 -3.45 4.00
N VAL A 208 14.17 -2.62 2.96
CA VAL A 208 13.89 -3.03 1.59
C VAL A 208 15.16 -3.59 0.96
N LEU A 209 15.22 -4.90 0.86
CA LEU A 209 16.22 -5.61 0.10
C LEU A 209 15.85 -5.55 -1.38
N THR A 210 16.78 -5.13 -2.22
CA THR A 210 16.59 -5.17 -3.67
C THR A 210 17.19 -6.44 -4.23
N SER A 211 16.49 -7.07 -5.17
CA SER A 211 16.95 -8.23 -5.91
C SER A 211 16.86 -7.97 -7.42
N HIS A 212 17.90 -8.34 -8.16
CA HIS A 212 18.04 -8.21 -9.61
C HIS A 212 18.05 -9.56 -10.35
N SER A 213 17.96 -10.67 -9.61
CA SER A 213 17.98 -12.02 -10.16
C SER A 213 17.34 -13.03 -9.20
N GLU A 214 16.98 -14.21 -9.71
CA GLU A 214 16.56 -15.32 -8.86
C GLU A 214 17.64 -15.72 -7.85
N GLY A 215 18.92 -15.67 -8.26
CA GLY A 215 20.06 -15.97 -7.39
C GLY A 215 20.14 -15.03 -6.18
N GLU A 216 19.90 -13.74 -6.39
CA GLU A 216 19.83 -12.75 -5.30
C GLU A 216 18.58 -12.94 -4.42
N THR A 217 17.42 -13.26 -5.02
CA THR A 217 16.20 -13.55 -4.25
C THR A 217 16.44 -14.76 -3.33
N LYS A 218 17.06 -15.82 -3.85
CA LYS A 218 17.47 -16.99 -3.07
C LYS A 218 18.47 -16.63 -1.99
N LYS A 219 19.46 -15.77 -2.30
CA LYS A 219 20.44 -15.29 -1.31
C LYS A 219 19.76 -14.61 -0.13
N HIS A 220 18.82 -13.69 -0.38
CA HIS A 220 18.07 -13.01 0.69
C HIS A 220 17.28 -14.00 1.56
N ALA A 221 16.77 -15.08 0.98
CA ALA A 221 16.13 -16.16 1.75
C ALA A 221 17.12 -16.92 2.63
N ARG A 222 18.31 -17.24 2.12
CA ARG A 222 19.38 -17.87 2.92
C ARG A 222 19.84 -16.96 4.06
N ASP A 223 20.07 -15.69 3.78
CA ASP A 223 20.49 -14.70 4.77
C ASP A 223 19.45 -14.60 5.91
N LEU A 224 18.15 -14.64 5.58
CA LEU A 224 17.08 -14.75 6.57
C LEU A 224 17.23 -16.04 7.40
N LEU A 225 17.32 -17.21 6.76
CA LEU A 225 17.42 -18.49 7.48
C LEU A 225 18.62 -18.53 8.43
N HIS A 226 19.79 -18.05 7.99
CA HIS A 226 21.00 -17.98 8.81
C HIS A 226 20.77 -17.17 10.09
N SER A 227 20.07 -16.02 9.98
CA SER A 227 19.73 -15.19 11.14
C SER A 227 18.72 -15.82 12.10
N LYS A 228 18.07 -16.93 11.71
CA LYS A 228 17.05 -17.65 12.49
C LYS A 228 17.48 -19.04 12.97
N SER A 229 18.72 -19.42 12.70
CA SER A 229 19.28 -20.73 13.07
C SER A 229 19.14 -21.07 14.55
N GLU A 230 19.35 -20.12 15.45
CA GLU A 230 19.20 -20.33 16.90
C GLU A 230 17.73 -20.50 17.31
N ILE A 231 16.83 -19.69 16.77
CA ILE A 231 15.39 -19.75 17.08
C ILE A 231 14.81 -21.12 16.71
N LEU A 232 15.24 -21.67 15.57
CA LEU A 232 14.80 -22.97 15.05
C LEU A 232 15.04 -24.15 16.01
N THR A 233 15.99 -24.02 16.94
CA THR A 233 16.23 -25.06 17.96
C THR A 233 15.14 -25.12 19.03
N HIS A 234 14.40 -24.02 19.24
CA HIS A 234 13.43 -23.88 20.32
C HIS A 234 11.99 -23.70 19.83
N LYS A 235 11.79 -23.12 18.64
CA LYS A 235 10.48 -22.84 18.05
C LYS A 235 10.47 -23.17 16.55
N PRO A 236 9.31 -23.54 15.99
CA PRO A 236 9.14 -23.58 14.53
C PRO A 236 9.30 -22.17 13.94
N LEU A 237 9.83 -22.10 12.72
CA LEU A 237 9.91 -20.87 11.93
C LEU A 237 8.81 -20.88 10.88
N VAL A 238 7.95 -19.86 10.90
CA VAL A 238 6.91 -19.68 9.89
C VAL A 238 7.27 -18.46 9.05
N ILE A 239 7.40 -18.65 7.74
CA ILE A 239 7.69 -17.61 6.76
C ILE A 239 6.43 -17.39 5.93
N LEU A 240 5.74 -16.29 6.18
CA LEU A 240 4.55 -15.86 5.45
C LEU A 240 4.98 -15.08 4.20
N LEU A 241 4.66 -15.62 3.02
CA LEU A 241 5.09 -15.10 1.73
C LEU A 241 3.96 -14.37 1.03
N TYR A 242 4.16 -13.07 0.80
CA TYR A 242 3.21 -12.18 0.15
C TYR A 242 3.77 -11.67 -1.16
N GLY A 243 2.90 -11.48 -2.15
CA GLY A 243 3.25 -10.92 -3.45
C GLY A 243 2.35 -11.45 -4.55
N ASP A 244 2.33 -10.74 -5.68
CA ASP A 244 1.53 -11.14 -6.85
C ASP A 244 1.99 -12.48 -7.44
N LEU A 245 1.20 -13.03 -8.38
CA LEU A 245 1.60 -14.20 -9.15
C LEU A 245 2.92 -13.91 -9.89
N GLY A 246 3.88 -14.82 -9.78
CA GLY A 246 5.20 -14.64 -10.39
C GLY A 246 6.12 -13.68 -9.64
N ALA A 247 5.72 -13.10 -8.50
CA ALA A 247 6.53 -12.19 -7.70
C ALA A 247 7.81 -12.80 -7.11
N GLY A 248 7.95 -14.13 -7.12
CA GLY A 248 9.18 -14.82 -6.70
C GLY A 248 9.08 -15.54 -5.36
N LYS A 249 7.85 -15.76 -4.85
CA LYS A 249 7.59 -16.48 -3.60
C LYS A 249 8.23 -17.88 -3.58
N THR A 250 7.89 -18.74 -4.54
CA THR A 250 8.53 -20.06 -4.70
C THR A 250 10.04 -19.97 -4.91
N VAL A 251 10.56 -18.93 -5.57
CA VAL A 251 12.01 -18.71 -5.73
C VAL A 251 12.66 -18.43 -4.38
N TYR A 252 11.99 -17.68 -3.52
CA TYR A 252 12.41 -17.44 -2.14
C TYR A 252 12.46 -18.76 -1.35
N VAL A 253 11.42 -19.61 -1.44
CA VAL A 253 11.40 -20.94 -0.81
C VAL A 253 12.52 -21.84 -1.34
N LYS A 254 12.81 -21.81 -2.64
CA LYS A 254 13.96 -22.52 -3.22
C LYS A 254 15.29 -22.09 -2.58
N GLY A 255 15.43 -20.81 -2.23
CA GLY A 255 16.62 -20.31 -1.52
C GLY A 255 16.78 -20.93 -0.12
N ILE A 256 15.67 -21.04 0.62
CA ILE A 256 15.63 -21.76 1.91
C ILE A 256 15.99 -23.23 1.70
N GLY A 257 15.37 -23.89 0.72
CA GLY A 257 15.64 -25.28 0.36
C GLY A 257 17.10 -25.56 0.06
N GLU A 258 17.72 -24.76 -0.81
CA GLU A 258 19.13 -24.92 -1.19
C GLU A 258 20.06 -24.85 0.02
N GLU A 259 19.78 -23.95 0.97
CA GLU A 259 20.57 -23.84 2.20
C GLU A 259 20.42 -25.09 3.07
N ILE A 260 19.29 -25.78 3.05
CA ILE A 260 19.07 -26.99 3.86
C ILE A 260 19.24 -28.30 3.10
N GLY A 261 19.75 -28.24 1.86
CA GLY A 261 20.10 -29.40 1.05
C GLY A 261 18.97 -29.94 0.16
N ILE A 262 17.90 -29.17 -0.06
CA ILE A 262 16.79 -29.52 -0.95
C ILE A 262 16.89 -28.69 -2.24
N HIS A 263 16.91 -29.35 -3.40
CA HIS A 263 17.11 -28.68 -4.69
C HIS A 263 15.91 -28.75 -5.65
N ASP A 264 14.94 -29.59 -5.34
CA ASP A 264 13.77 -29.93 -6.17
C ASP A 264 12.46 -29.34 -5.64
N ILE A 265 12.55 -28.20 -4.94
CA ILE A 265 11.36 -27.49 -4.47
C ILE A 265 10.51 -27.03 -5.65
N VAL A 266 9.24 -27.40 -5.59
CA VAL A 266 8.21 -27.04 -6.55
C VAL A 266 7.13 -26.20 -5.88
N SER A 267 6.43 -25.40 -6.67
CA SER A 267 5.27 -24.65 -6.20
C SER A 267 4.10 -25.63 -5.97
N PRO A 268 3.45 -25.64 -4.80
CA PRO A 268 2.26 -26.44 -4.51
C PRO A 268 1.03 -25.83 -5.19
N THR A 269 1.12 -25.49 -6.48
CA THR A 269 0.02 -24.82 -7.21
C THR A 269 -1.21 -25.71 -7.40
N TYR A 270 -1.05 -27.04 -7.32
CA TYR A 270 -2.12 -28.03 -7.52
C TYR A 270 -2.39 -28.91 -6.30
N VAL A 271 -1.65 -28.70 -5.22
CA VAL A 271 -1.80 -29.40 -3.93
C VAL A 271 -1.89 -28.35 -2.84
N ILE A 272 -2.15 -28.74 -1.59
CA ILE A 272 -2.18 -27.77 -0.49
C ILE A 272 -0.76 -27.46 0.00
N TYR A 273 0.07 -28.50 0.11
CA TYR A 273 1.47 -28.35 0.47
C TYR A 273 2.32 -29.52 -0.03
N TYR A 274 3.64 -29.29 -0.07
CA TYR A 274 4.65 -30.33 -0.15
C TYR A 274 5.44 -30.39 1.16
N GLU A 275 5.81 -31.60 1.56
CA GLU A 275 6.71 -31.85 2.68
C GLU A 275 8.08 -32.27 2.14
N TYR A 276 9.12 -31.69 2.72
CA TYR A 276 10.50 -32.01 2.42
C TYR A 276 11.22 -32.38 3.72
N PRO A 277 11.50 -33.67 3.97
CA PRO A 277 12.32 -34.11 5.10
C PRO A 277 13.74 -33.55 4.99
N VAL A 278 14.28 -33.09 6.12
CA VAL A 278 15.60 -32.46 6.23
C VAL A 278 16.40 -33.13 7.34
N ASN A 279 17.69 -33.34 7.11
CA ASN A 279 18.61 -33.81 8.15
C ASN A 279 19.85 -32.93 8.19
N LYS A 280 19.65 -31.63 8.47
CA LYS A 280 20.71 -30.61 8.54
C LYS A 280 20.60 -29.80 9.83
N GLY A 281 21.52 -30.05 10.76
CA GLY A 281 21.56 -29.34 12.04
C GLY A 281 20.29 -29.58 12.86
N ALA A 282 19.64 -28.51 13.32
CA ALA A 282 18.40 -28.57 14.08
C ALA A 282 17.13 -28.69 13.21
N ILE A 283 17.27 -28.58 11.89
CA ILE A 283 16.16 -28.53 10.95
C ILE A 283 15.79 -29.95 10.54
N LYS A 284 14.53 -30.31 10.76
CA LYS A 284 13.96 -31.64 10.54
C LYS A 284 13.06 -31.71 9.32
N ASN A 285 12.29 -30.65 9.05
CA ASN A 285 11.35 -30.61 7.93
C ASN A 285 11.21 -29.19 7.39
N LEU A 286 11.02 -29.08 6.08
CA LEU A 286 10.50 -27.90 5.41
C LEU A 286 9.13 -28.24 4.80
N TYR A 287 8.14 -27.40 5.06
CA TYR A 287 6.84 -27.48 4.42
C TYR A 287 6.63 -26.26 3.54
N HIS A 288 6.14 -26.47 2.32
CA HIS A 288 5.79 -25.41 1.39
C HIS A 288 4.29 -25.46 1.11
N PHE A 289 3.55 -24.48 1.63
CA PHE A 289 2.09 -24.35 1.52
C PHE A 289 1.69 -23.29 0.49
N ASP A 290 0.56 -23.50 -0.18
CA ASP A 290 -0.15 -22.47 -0.96
C ASP A 290 -1.61 -22.43 -0.51
N LEU A 291 -1.96 -21.37 0.24
CA LEU A 291 -3.31 -21.19 0.78
C LEU A 291 -4.27 -20.53 -0.21
N TYR A 292 -3.85 -20.26 -1.46
CA TYR A 292 -4.70 -19.60 -2.44
C TYR A 292 -6.01 -20.38 -2.72
N ARG A 293 -6.00 -21.70 -2.55
CA ARG A 293 -7.17 -22.55 -2.84
C ARG A 293 -8.07 -22.85 -1.64
N LEU A 294 -7.61 -22.57 -0.41
CA LEU A 294 -8.46 -22.79 0.77
C LEU A 294 -9.64 -21.83 0.72
N LYS A 295 -10.83 -22.39 0.88
CA LYS A 295 -12.09 -21.62 0.81
C LYS A 295 -12.54 -21.12 2.17
N ASP A 296 -12.17 -21.81 3.23
CA ASP A 296 -12.51 -21.48 4.60
C ASP A 296 -11.38 -21.84 5.58
N LYS A 297 -11.54 -21.36 6.81
CA LYS A 297 -10.58 -21.54 7.92
C LYS A 297 -10.63 -22.95 8.52
N GLU A 298 -11.74 -23.66 8.37
CA GLU A 298 -11.94 -25.00 8.95
C GLU A 298 -11.07 -26.01 8.21
N GLU A 299 -10.97 -25.88 6.88
CA GLU A 299 -10.07 -26.68 6.05
C GLU A 299 -8.60 -26.57 6.51
N PHE A 300 -8.17 -25.44 7.07
CA PHE A 300 -6.82 -25.31 7.63
C PHE A 300 -6.60 -26.10 8.92
N PHE A 301 -7.59 -26.13 9.80
CA PHE A 301 -7.53 -26.93 11.03
C PHE A 301 -7.63 -28.42 10.72
N ASP A 302 -8.46 -28.80 9.74
CA ASP A 302 -8.62 -30.19 9.30
C ASP A 302 -7.32 -30.76 8.70
N LEU A 303 -6.44 -29.90 8.16
CA LEU A 303 -5.11 -30.28 7.70
C LEU A 303 -4.12 -30.58 8.82
N GLY A 304 -4.48 -30.32 10.08
CA GLY A 304 -3.65 -30.60 11.25
C GLY A 304 -2.35 -29.81 11.29
N ILE A 305 -2.33 -28.58 10.73
CA ILE A 305 -1.11 -27.78 10.61
C ILE A 305 -0.53 -27.42 11.99
N ASP A 306 -1.38 -27.31 13.01
CA ASP A 306 -0.96 -27.12 14.39
C ASP A 306 -0.05 -28.26 14.89
N THR A 307 -0.22 -29.48 14.36
CA THR A 307 0.64 -30.63 14.70
C THR A 307 2.02 -30.51 14.06
N LEU A 308 2.14 -29.79 12.94
CA LEU A 308 3.39 -29.59 12.21
C LEU A 308 4.30 -28.53 12.86
N LEU A 309 3.75 -27.68 13.72
CA LEU A 309 4.46 -26.59 14.40
C LEU A 309 5.33 -27.12 15.55
N GLN A 310 6.42 -27.80 15.20
CA GLN A 310 7.38 -28.36 16.15
C GLN A 310 8.76 -27.70 16.00
N PRO A 311 9.57 -27.61 17.08
CA PRO A 311 10.95 -27.16 16.97
C PRO A 311 11.73 -27.93 15.90
N GLY A 312 12.48 -27.19 15.07
CA GLY A 312 13.18 -27.71 13.90
C GLY A 312 12.36 -27.77 12.62
N THR A 313 11.11 -27.29 12.60
CA THR A 313 10.31 -27.20 11.37
C THR A 313 10.33 -25.78 10.79
N ILE A 314 10.34 -25.71 9.45
CA ILE A 314 10.17 -24.46 8.69
C ILE A 314 8.89 -24.59 7.87
N LEU A 315 7.98 -23.64 8.00
CA LEU A 315 6.76 -23.57 7.18
C LEU A 315 6.83 -22.32 6.31
N CYS A 316 6.94 -22.49 5.00
CA CYS A 316 6.83 -21.41 4.02
C CYS A 316 5.40 -21.41 3.48
N ILE A 317 4.65 -20.34 3.76
CA ILE A 317 3.21 -20.26 3.43
C ILE A 317 2.98 -19.14 2.44
N GLU A 318 2.61 -19.48 1.20
CA GLU A 318 2.15 -18.50 0.21
C GLU A 318 0.67 -18.14 0.47
N TRP A 319 0.32 -16.85 0.26
CA TRP A 319 -1.06 -16.34 0.31
C TRP A 319 -1.75 -16.41 1.68
N SER A 320 -0.96 -16.23 2.76
CA SER A 320 -1.45 -16.27 4.14
C SER A 320 -2.45 -15.16 4.51
N GLU A 321 -2.61 -14.12 3.69
CA GLU A 321 -3.61 -13.06 3.88
C GLU A 321 -5.06 -13.53 3.82
N LYS A 322 -5.32 -14.75 3.35
CA LYS A 322 -6.68 -15.28 3.23
C LYS A 322 -7.32 -15.68 4.56
N SER A 323 -6.58 -15.65 5.67
CA SER A 323 -7.14 -15.98 6.98
C SER A 323 -6.36 -15.33 8.12
N GLU A 324 -6.95 -14.30 8.72
CA GLU A 324 -6.42 -13.62 9.90
C GLU A 324 -6.31 -14.57 11.11
N THR A 325 -7.30 -15.46 11.30
CA THR A 325 -7.30 -16.45 12.39
C THR A 325 -6.13 -17.43 12.31
N ILE A 326 -5.72 -17.80 11.10
CA ILE A 326 -4.54 -18.68 10.89
C ILE A 326 -3.27 -17.94 11.33
N GLN A 327 -3.15 -16.66 10.98
CA GLN A 327 -1.99 -15.87 11.38
C GLN A 327 -1.93 -15.72 12.90
N GLU A 328 -3.04 -15.44 13.57
CA GLU A 328 -3.11 -15.38 15.04
C GLU A 328 -2.63 -16.68 15.70
N LEU A 329 -3.08 -17.84 15.21
CA LEU A 329 -2.64 -19.14 15.73
C LEU A 329 -1.13 -19.37 15.54
N LEU A 330 -0.61 -19.01 14.36
CA LEU A 330 0.81 -19.19 14.04
C LEU A 330 1.69 -18.33 14.95
N LYS A 331 1.24 -17.12 15.31
CA LYS A 331 1.94 -16.21 16.23
C LYS A 331 2.11 -16.80 17.63
N GLU A 332 1.10 -17.49 18.13
CA GLU A 332 1.18 -18.10 19.47
C GLU A 332 2.19 -19.25 19.53
N LYS A 333 2.33 -20.01 18.43
CA LYS A 333 3.05 -21.29 18.42
C LYS A 333 4.42 -21.25 17.72
N ALA A 334 4.71 -20.21 16.94
CA ALA A 334 5.92 -20.12 16.11
C ALA A 334 6.61 -18.77 16.21
N HIS A 335 7.83 -18.69 15.69
CA HIS A 335 8.42 -17.42 15.30
C HIS A 335 7.98 -17.09 13.87
N VAL A 336 7.24 -16.00 13.70
CA VAL A 336 6.62 -15.64 12.42
C VAL A 336 7.42 -14.52 11.75
N VAL A 337 7.75 -14.71 10.49
CA VAL A 337 8.44 -13.74 9.64
C VAL A 337 7.58 -13.47 8.41
N HIS A 338 7.33 -12.20 8.14
CA HIS A 338 6.56 -11.73 6.99
C HIS A 338 7.53 -11.31 5.89
N VAL A 339 7.40 -11.92 4.70
CA VAL A 339 8.23 -11.64 3.54
C VAL A 339 7.34 -11.16 2.40
N ASN A 340 7.40 -9.86 2.13
CA ASN A 340 6.70 -9.22 1.02
C ASN A 340 7.62 -9.09 -0.19
N ILE A 341 7.19 -9.62 -1.34
CA ILE A 341 7.96 -9.59 -2.59
C ILE A 341 7.11 -8.94 -3.69
N TRP A 342 7.67 -7.95 -4.40
CA TRP A 342 7.00 -7.33 -5.54
C TRP A 342 7.97 -6.91 -6.64
N HIS A 343 7.43 -6.78 -7.86
CA HIS A 343 8.20 -6.34 -9.02
C HIS A 343 8.53 -4.83 -8.92
N ALA A 344 9.80 -4.50 -9.12
CA ALA A 344 10.33 -3.14 -9.23
C ALA A 344 10.94 -2.87 -10.62
N GLY A 345 10.72 -3.77 -11.57
CA GLY A 345 11.18 -3.73 -12.96
C GLY A 345 11.12 -5.13 -13.60
N PRO A 346 11.50 -5.29 -14.89
CA PRO A 346 11.43 -6.58 -15.59
C PRO A 346 12.26 -7.68 -14.91
N SER A 347 13.45 -7.34 -14.41
CA SER A 347 14.36 -8.25 -13.69
C SER A 347 14.55 -7.85 -12.22
N LYS A 348 13.90 -6.76 -11.79
CA LYS A 348 14.11 -6.17 -10.46
C LYS A 348 12.91 -6.47 -9.56
N ARG A 349 13.18 -6.88 -8.34
CA ARG A 349 12.19 -7.14 -7.29
C ARG A 349 12.64 -6.45 -6.01
N ASN A 350 11.68 -5.99 -5.22
CA ASN A 350 11.91 -5.54 -3.87
C ASN A 350 11.38 -6.61 -2.92
N ILE A 351 12.13 -6.85 -1.85
CA ILE A 351 11.82 -7.79 -0.79
C ILE A 351 11.83 -7.01 0.52
N VAL A 352 10.77 -7.13 1.29
CA VAL A 352 10.68 -6.61 2.65
C VAL A 352 10.50 -7.77 3.58
N VAL A 353 11.40 -7.87 4.56
CA VAL A 353 11.33 -8.85 5.64
C VAL A 353 10.94 -8.10 6.90
N ARG A 354 9.95 -8.62 7.62
CA ARG A 354 9.51 -8.09 8.91
C ARG A 354 9.29 -9.22 9.89
N GLU A 355 9.61 -8.92 11.13
CA GLU A 355 9.39 -9.81 12.25
C GLU A 355 8.29 -9.19 13.10
N GLU A 356 7.40 -10.02 13.61
CA GLU A 356 6.51 -9.59 14.67
C GLU A 356 7.25 -9.69 16.00
N LEU A 357 7.27 -8.58 16.75
CA LEU A 357 7.93 -8.43 18.04
C LEU A 357 7.13 -9.10 19.17
#